data_AF-A0A9E3XIY5-F1
#
_entry.id   AF-A0A9E3XIY5-F1
#
_cell.length_a   1.000
_cell.length_b   1.000
_cell.length_c   1.000
_cell.angle_alpha   90.00
_cell.angle_beta   90.00
_cell.angle_gamma   90.00
#
_symmetry.space_group_name_H-M   'P 1'
#
loop_
_entity.id
_entity.type
_entity.pdbx_description
1 polymer ?
#
loop_
_entity_poly.entity_id
_entity_poly.type
_entity_poly.pdbx_seq_one_letter_code
_entity_poly.pdbx_strand_id
1 'polypeptide(L)'
;MKIAVLLGGTSAERDVSITTGMAIAKALQASGHTVEALDCAYGDRKIDFESSAASVIKATPPDIEQEKAKLDRNIFKTVDYLIAHKFDIAFIALHG
;
A
#
# COMPACT_ATOMS: atom_id res chain seq x y z
N MET A 1 8.08 -7.13 -15.35
CA MET A 1 6.71 -7.50 -14.93
C MET A 1 6.01 -6.28 -14.39
N LYS A 2 4.68 -6.22 -14.49
CA LYS A 2 3.84 -5.22 -13.84
C LYS A 2 3.43 -5.76 -12.46
N ILE A 3 3.89 -5.12 -11.40
CA ILE A 3 3.73 -5.58 -10.02
C ILE A 3 2.92 -4.56 -9.22
N ALA A 4 1.89 -5.03 -8.52
CA ALA A 4 1.20 -4.23 -7.52
C ALA A 4 1.83 -4.50 -6.15
N VAL A 5 2.18 -3.45 -5.39
CA VAL A 5 2.59 -3.57 -3.99
C VAL A 5 1.45 -3.07 -3.11
N LEU A 6 0.85 -3.98 -2.35
CA LEU A 6 -0.26 -3.67 -1.46
C LEU A 6 0.28 -3.28 -0.09
N LEU A 7 -0.03 -2.06 0.35
CA LEU A 7 0.47 -1.49 1.59
C LEU A 7 -0.60 -0.65 2.31
N GLY A 8 -0.25 -0.09 3.46
CA GLY A 8 -1.13 0.75 4.26
C GLY A 8 -2.20 -0.09 4.96
N GLY A 9 -3.47 0.14 4.59
CA GLY A 9 -4.61 -0.43 5.31
C GLY A 9 -4.97 0.37 6.56
N THR A 10 -5.85 -0.18 7.38
CA THR A 10 -6.52 0.51 8.50
C THR A 10 -6.11 -0.01 9.88
N SER A 11 -5.09 -0.87 9.94
CA SER A 11 -4.52 -1.40 11.18
C SER A 11 -3.69 -0.35 11.91
N ALA A 12 -3.42 -0.61 13.20
CA ALA A 12 -2.48 0.18 13.99
C ALA A 12 -1.04 0.13 13.40
N GLU A 13 -0.72 -0.94 12.67
CA GLU A 13 0.58 -1.14 12.02
C GLU A 13 0.69 -0.50 10.62
N ARG A 14 -0.28 0.34 10.22
CA ARG A 14 -0.30 1.01 8.90
C ARG A 14 1.01 1.70 8.53
N ASP A 15 1.62 2.45 9.45
CA ASP A 15 2.87 3.17 9.18
C ASP A 15 4.03 2.19 8.88
N VAL A 16 4.03 1.03 9.52
CA VAL A 16 4.97 -0.08 9.26
C VAL A 16 4.71 -0.67 7.88
N SER A 17 3.45 -0.87 7.51
CA SER A 17 3.06 -1.35 6.18
C SER A 17 3.46 -0.37 5.06
N ILE A 18 3.23 0.93 5.23
CA ILE A 18 3.62 1.95 4.24
C ILE A 18 5.15 1.96 4.08
N THR A 19 5.89 1.99 5.19
CA THR A 19 7.35 2.04 5.16
C THR A 19 7.94 0.80 4.47
N THR A 20 7.44 -0.39 4.83
CA THR A 20 7.88 -1.66 4.25
C THR A 20 7.51 -1.74 2.77
N GLY A 21 6.27 -1.42 2.42
CA GLY A 21 5.78 -1.44 1.05
C GLY A 21 6.51 -0.47 0.13
N MET A 22 6.84 0.74 0.61
CA MET A 22 7.64 1.70 -0.16
C MET A 22 9.06 1.18 -0.42
N ALA A 23 9.70 0.56 0.57
CA ALA A 23 11.03 -0.04 0.39
C ALA A 23 11.01 -1.17 -0.64
N ILE A 24 9.99 -2.05 -0.58
CA ILE A 24 9.77 -3.11 -1.56
C ILE A 24 9.52 -2.53 -2.96
N ALA A 25 8.65 -1.51 -3.07
CA ALA A 25 8.33 -0.89 -4.35
C ALA A 25 9.57 -0.31 -5.03
N LYS A 26 10.42 0.39 -4.27
CA LYS A 26 11.71 0.90 -4.73
C LYS A 26 12.64 -0.21 -5.20
N ALA A 27 12.79 -1.27 -4.43
CA ALA A 27 13.66 -2.40 -4.79
C ALA A 27 13.19 -3.10 -6.08
N LEU A 28 11.88 -3.32 -6.21
CA LEU A 28 11.28 -3.92 -7.40
C LEU A 28 11.43 -3.00 -8.63
N GLN A 29 11.23 -1.69 -8.47
CA GLN A 29 11.42 -0.73 -9.56
C GLN A 29 12.89 -0.66 -10.00
N ALA A 30 13.83 -0.61 -9.04
CA ALA A 30 15.27 -0.65 -9.31
C ALA A 30 15.70 -1.96 -10.00
N SER A 31 14.94 -3.04 -9.82
CA SER A 31 15.13 -4.32 -10.52
C SER A 31 14.55 -4.35 -11.95
N GLY A 32 14.05 -3.22 -12.45
CA GLY A 32 13.53 -3.09 -13.82
C GLY A 32 12.06 -3.52 -13.97
N HIS A 33 11.30 -3.57 -12.88
CA HIS A 33 9.86 -3.86 -12.93
C HIS A 33 9.02 -2.58 -13.01
N THR A 34 7.83 -2.67 -13.61
CA THR A 34 6.82 -1.62 -13.54
C THR A 34 6.04 -1.83 -12.25
N VAL A 35 6.11 -0.87 -11.32
CA VAL A 35 5.56 -1.03 -9.97
C VAL A 35 4.49 0.00 -9.69
N GLU A 36 3.36 -0.43 -9.12
CA GLU A 36 2.33 0.45 -8.57
C GLU A 36 2.11 0.11 -7.10
N ALA A 37 2.34 1.07 -6.21
CA ALA A 37 2.06 0.90 -4.78
C ALA A 37 0.65 1.38 -4.46
N LEU A 38 -0.18 0.52 -3.86
CA LEU A 38 -1.59 0.77 -3.59
C LEU A 38 -1.86 0.78 -2.09
N ASP A 39 -2.49 1.85 -1.61
CA ASP A 39 -2.96 1.93 -0.24
C ASP A 39 -4.33 1.29 -0.10
N CYS A 40 -4.37 0.12 0.54
CA CYS A 40 -5.59 -0.67 0.66
C CYS A 40 -6.67 0.00 1.51
N ALA A 41 -6.33 0.98 2.34
CA ALA A 41 -7.33 1.78 3.07
C ALA A 41 -8.16 2.67 2.14
N TYR A 42 -7.60 3.04 0.99
CA TYR A 42 -8.22 3.97 0.04
C TYR A 42 -8.54 3.32 -1.31
N GLY A 43 -8.40 2.00 -1.44
CA GLY A 43 -8.82 1.26 -2.63
C GLY A 43 -7.77 1.26 -3.73
N ASP A 44 -8.03 2.04 -4.78
CA ASP A 44 -7.21 2.18 -5.99
C ASP A 44 -6.22 3.35 -5.93
N ARG A 45 -6.11 4.00 -4.77
CA ARG A 45 -5.19 5.11 -4.57
C ARG A 45 -3.74 4.65 -4.64
N LYS A 46 -3.01 5.22 -5.60
CA LYS A 46 -1.57 5.03 -5.76
C LYS A 46 -0.80 5.90 -4.78
N ILE A 47 0.24 5.34 -4.18
CA ILE A 47 1.24 6.08 -3.43
C ILE A 47 2.42 6.37 -4.36
N ASP A 48 2.83 7.63 -4.41
CA ASP A 48 4.11 8.00 -4.98
C ASP A 48 5.22 7.64 -3.98
N PHE A 49 6.02 6.63 -4.34
CA PHE A 49 7.13 6.16 -3.54
C PHE A 49 8.48 6.80 -3.92
N GLU A 50 8.53 7.59 -5.00
CA GLU A 50 9.73 8.28 -5.47
C GLU A 50 9.96 9.59 -4.72
N SER A 51 8.90 10.32 -4.37
CA SER A 51 8.94 11.63 -3.71
C SER A 51 9.20 11.56 -2.20
N SER A 52 10.34 10.97 -1.84
CA SER A 52 11.11 11.21 -0.61
C SER A 52 10.52 10.85 0.77
N ALA A 53 11.46 10.47 1.64
CA ALA A 53 11.41 10.44 3.10
C ALA A 53 10.37 9.52 3.76
N ALA A 54 10.90 8.45 4.36
CA ALA A 54 10.22 7.58 5.30
C ALA A 54 9.31 8.39 6.24
N SER A 55 8.00 8.11 6.22
CA SER A 55 7.17 8.46 7.37
C SER A 55 7.74 7.70 8.55
N VAL A 56 8.39 8.46 9.43
CA VAL A 56 8.79 8.06 10.76
C VAL A 56 7.60 7.37 11.39
N ILE A 57 7.73 6.07 11.69
CA ILE A 57 6.74 5.29 12.42
C ILE A 57 6.32 6.13 13.63
N LYS A 58 5.05 6.54 13.68
CA LYS A 58 4.58 7.39 14.77
C LYS A 58 4.37 6.54 16.02
N ALA A 59 4.71 7.10 17.19
CA ALA A 59 4.48 6.44 18.48
C ALA A 59 2.99 6.37 18.85
N THR A 60 2.17 7.22 18.24
CA THR A 60 0.71 7.23 18.39
C THR A 60 0.05 6.47 17.24
N PRO A 61 -1.04 5.72 17.49
CA PRO A 61 -1.79 5.05 16.44
C PRO A 61 -2.19 6.02 15.32
N PRO A 62 -2.25 5.57 14.06
CA PRO A 62 -2.68 6.41 12.96
C PRO A 62 -4.14 6.85 13.14
N ASP A 63 -4.45 8.12 12.86
CA ASP A 63 -5.82 8.68 12.95
C ASP A 63 -6.87 7.90 12.13
N ILE A 64 -6.41 7.13 11.14
CA ILE A 64 -7.24 6.29 10.28
C ILE A 64 -8.00 5.20 11.05
N GLU A 65 -7.53 4.82 12.24
CA GLU A 65 -8.19 3.81 13.08
C GLU A 65 -9.60 4.27 13.50
N GLN A 66 -9.78 5.58 13.65
CA GLN A 66 -11.09 6.19 13.92
C GLN A 66 -12.05 6.08 12.73
N GLU A 67 -11.53 5.96 11.51
CA GLU A 67 -12.30 5.76 10.27
C GLU A 67 -12.32 4.30 9.78
N LYS A 68 -11.78 3.35 10.57
CA LYS A 68 -11.59 1.94 10.18
C LYS A 68 -12.85 1.30 9.60
N ALA A 69 -13.99 1.40 10.28
CA ALA A 69 -15.25 0.81 9.83
C ALA A 69 -15.72 1.32 8.45
N LYS A 70 -15.35 2.55 8.09
CA LYS A 70 -15.68 3.18 6.80
C LYS A 70 -14.66 2.77 5.72
N LEU A 71 -13.39 2.66 6.07
CA LEU A 71 -12.29 2.44 5.13
C LEU A 71 -12.00 0.96 4.87
N ASP A 72 -12.30 0.04 5.79
CA ASP A 72 -12.05 -1.40 5.65
C ASP A 72 -12.67 -1.98 4.38
N ARG A 73 -13.86 -1.49 3.99
CA ARG A 73 -14.56 -1.97 2.78
C ARG A 73 -13.86 -1.56 1.49
N ASN A 74 -12.90 -0.63 1.52
CA ASN A 74 -12.17 -0.22 0.32
C ASN A 74 -11.22 -1.32 -0.19
N ILE A 75 -10.94 -2.37 0.59
CA ILE A 75 -10.18 -3.52 0.09
C ILE A 75 -10.84 -4.15 -1.14
N PHE A 76 -12.17 -4.16 -1.23
CA PHE A 76 -12.88 -4.64 -2.42
C PHE A 76 -12.56 -3.80 -3.65
N LYS A 77 -12.44 -2.47 -3.49
CA LYS A 77 -12.01 -1.59 -4.59
C LYS A 77 -10.56 -1.87 -5.00
N THR A 78 -9.68 -2.19 -4.05
CA THR A 78 -8.31 -2.63 -4.36
C THR A 78 -8.34 -3.92 -5.19
N VAL A 79 -9.16 -4.90 -4.81
CA VAL A 79 -9.31 -6.16 -5.56
C VAL A 79 -9.87 -5.91 -6.96
N ASP A 80 -10.92 -5.10 -7.08
CA ASP A 80 -11.50 -4.71 -8.37
C ASP A 80 -10.45 -4.03 -9.27
N TYR A 81 -9.64 -3.14 -8.68
CA TYR A 81 -8.53 -2.49 -9.38
C TYR A 81 -7.50 -3.49 -9.89
N LEU A 82 -7.07 -4.44 -9.05
CA LEU A 82 -6.10 -5.46 -9.44
C LEU A 82 -6.59 -6.32 -10.60
N ILE A 83 -7.86 -6.76 -10.54
CA ILE A 83 -8.50 -7.56 -11.60
C ILE A 83 -8.58 -6.77 -12.91
N ALA A 84 -8.92 -5.48 -12.84
CA ALA A 84 -9.05 -4.64 -14.02
C ALA A 84 -7.71 -4.29 -14.70
N HIS A 85 -6.58 -4.36 -14.00
CA HIS A 85 -5.33 -3.71 -14.45
C HIS A 85 -4.18 -4.64 -14.92
N LYS A 86 -4.43 -5.93 -15.21
CA LYS A 86 -3.42 -6.88 -15.76
C LYS A 86 -2.07 -6.82 -15.02
N PHE A 87 -2.10 -6.90 -13.69
CA PHE A 87 -0.88 -7.12 -12.93
C PHE A 87 -0.41 -8.56 -13.11
N ASP A 88 0.90 -8.76 -13.20
CA ASP A 88 1.49 -10.10 -13.24
C ASP A 88 1.60 -10.68 -11.82
N ILE A 89 1.89 -9.83 -10.83
CA ILE A 89 2.10 -10.20 -9.42
C ILE A 89 1.48 -9.13 -8.52
N ALA A 90 0.88 -9.56 -7.41
CA ALA A 90 0.58 -8.72 -6.25
C ALA A 90 1.51 -9.09 -5.08
N PHE A 91 2.31 -8.15 -4.62
CA PHE A 91 3.17 -8.27 -3.45
C PHE A 91 2.44 -7.69 -2.23
N ILE A 92 2.18 -8.51 -1.22
CA ILE A 92 1.42 -8.10 -0.04
C ILE A 92 2.40 -7.64 1.06
N ALA A 93 2.42 -6.34 1.34
CA ALA A 93 3.20 -5.71 2.41
C ALA A 93 2.30 -5.17 3.54
N LEU A 94 1.11 -5.75 3.72
CA LEU A 94 0.15 -5.39 4.76
C LEU A 94 0.59 -5.91 6.14
N HIS A 95 0.20 -5.20 7.18
CA HIS A 95 0.54 -5.47 8.58
C HIS A 95 -0.75 -5.39 9.45
N GLY A 96 -0.80 -6.15 10.55
CA GLY A 96 -2.04 -6.55 11.23
C GLY A 96 -2.30 -5.83 12.54
#